data_AF-A0A6N6N421-F1
#
_entry.id   AF-A0A6N6N421-F1
#
_cell.length_a   1.000
_cell.length_b   1.000
_cell.length_c   1.000
_cell.angle_alpha   90.00
_cell.angle_beta   90.00
_cell.angle_gamma   90.00
#
_symmetry.space_group_name_H-M   'P 1'
#
loop_
_entity.id
_entity.type
_entity.pdbx_description
1 polymer ?
#
loop_
_entity_poly.entity_id
_entity_poly.type
_entity_poly.pdbx_seq_one_letter_code
_entity_poly.pdbx_strand_id
1 'polypeptide(L)'
;MKTTCHIILFLAMAALLCGCASKNMDGDFKEFAYGKDTELDLDGAKHLKIAKGYSERGNYEMAFVHLNKAQEKDPGNIEIRVLKGELLTTKGQDELALNEFLAVLQAQPDHARANQGAGTIYFRAGLFDEAESHLSMAVTTDPSLWKAHNYLGILHDRRGEYDQAAACFGKALELHDGNDSAAILNNLGVVHIARKDYASAAQAFSQALQKGGACPRTYNNLGLALTNMNRRGEALEAFRYAGGEAKAYNNLGYVLLSGGQPVEAIPYFERALELSPSYYTMADENLKRARMAARFSADIDGSTPNRLSPGPFPSVGQAAGEAADVVKASAALPRAATAAKAASVPGPQPVQERDLKPDIAAPAAATPEAASPEISTGAAKPSKVQVSKRSSATGDAIQPVYGIHVSSWQDVNRASRDCERLEKRGFSTWINEVDLGERGRWHRVVVGRYSSRAEAAKDRPGVLESCGLDRAMIVRLDSGVATN
;
A
#
# COMPACT_ATOMS: atom_id res chain seq x y z
N MET A 1 -15.43 5.24 -45.82
CA MET A 1 -15.24 3.91 -45.18
C MET A 1 -14.70 3.99 -43.75
N LYS A 2 -13.74 4.87 -43.41
CA LYS A 2 -13.23 4.99 -42.02
C LYS A 2 -14.17 5.73 -41.05
N THR A 3 -14.92 6.72 -41.52
CA THR A 3 -15.87 7.50 -40.69
C THR A 3 -17.12 6.70 -40.29
N THR A 4 -17.59 5.80 -41.16
CA THR A 4 -18.75 4.94 -40.90
C THR A 4 -18.50 3.93 -39.77
N CYS A 5 -17.26 3.48 -39.61
CA CYS A 5 -16.87 2.51 -38.58
C CYS A 5 -16.82 3.14 -37.17
N HIS A 6 -16.49 4.42 -37.07
CA HIS A 6 -16.47 5.14 -35.78
C HIS A 6 -17.87 5.51 -35.31
N ILE A 7 -18.81 5.78 -36.22
CA ILE A 7 -20.20 6.07 -35.89
C ILE A 7 -20.92 4.83 -35.33
N ILE A 8 -20.62 3.64 -35.87
CA ILE A 8 -21.19 2.37 -35.39
C ILE A 8 -20.62 2.00 -34.01
N LEU A 9 -19.33 2.23 -33.77
CA LEU A 9 -18.70 2.00 -32.46
C LEU A 9 -19.22 2.97 -31.38
N PHE A 10 -19.54 4.21 -31.75
CA PHE A 10 -20.12 5.20 -30.86
C PHE A 10 -21.59 4.88 -30.51
N LEU A 11 -22.36 4.36 -31.48
CA LEU A 11 -23.75 3.90 -31.25
C LEU A 11 -23.80 2.65 -30.36
N ALA A 12 -22.83 1.74 -30.47
CA ALA A 12 -22.73 0.57 -29.59
C ALA A 12 -22.35 0.93 -28.14
N MET A 13 -21.49 1.94 -27.94
CA MET A 13 -21.20 2.47 -26.60
C MET A 13 -22.37 3.26 -25.98
N ALA A 14 -23.17 3.95 -26.81
CA ALA A 14 -24.36 4.66 -26.32
C ALA A 14 -25.48 3.69 -25.89
N ALA A 15 -25.60 2.52 -26.51
CA ALA A 15 -26.57 1.48 -26.13
C ALA A 15 -26.23 0.79 -24.78
N LEU A 16 -24.98 0.82 -24.34
CA LEU A 16 -24.55 0.31 -23.03
C LEU A 16 -24.85 1.27 -21.87
N LEU A 17 -25.15 2.55 -22.16
CA LEU A 17 -25.43 3.58 -21.14
C LEU A 17 -26.91 3.95 -21.02
N CYS A 18 -27.78 3.51 -21.93
CA CYS A 18 -29.22 3.68 -21.83
C CYS A 18 -29.89 2.32 -21.66
N GLY A 19 -30.17 1.97 -20.40
CA GLY A 19 -31.12 0.90 -20.09
C GLY A 19 -32.50 1.29 -20.61
N CYS A 20 -32.87 0.76 -21.78
CA CYS A 20 -34.25 0.51 -22.25
C CYS A 20 -34.20 -0.06 -23.68
N ALA A 21 -34.21 -1.40 -23.81
CA ALA A 21 -34.84 -2.17 -24.90
C ALA A 21 -34.29 -3.62 -24.89
N SER A 22 -34.69 -4.42 -23.90
CA SER A 22 -34.56 -5.87 -24.01
C SER A 22 -35.61 -6.37 -25.00
N LYS A 23 -35.18 -7.08 -26.05
CA LYS A 23 -35.72 -8.42 -26.36
C LYS A 23 -35.16 -9.12 -27.62
N ASN A 24 -34.36 -8.48 -28.48
CA ASN A 24 -33.96 -9.13 -29.76
C ASN A 24 -32.46 -9.08 -30.13
N MET A 25 -31.52 -8.83 -29.21
CA MET A 25 -30.09 -8.81 -29.55
C MET A 25 -29.29 -10.09 -29.26
N ASP A 26 -29.92 -11.11 -28.66
CA ASP A 26 -29.19 -12.34 -28.26
C ASP A 26 -28.69 -13.16 -29.44
N GLY A 27 -29.35 -13.09 -30.61
CA GLY A 27 -28.99 -13.86 -31.81
C GLY A 27 -27.82 -13.27 -32.58
N ASP A 28 -27.92 -11.99 -32.95
CA ASP A 28 -26.93 -11.33 -33.81
C ASP A 28 -25.57 -11.10 -33.11
N PHE A 29 -25.57 -10.82 -31.80
CA PHE A 29 -24.31 -10.70 -31.06
C PHE A 29 -23.61 -12.06 -30.90
N LYS A 30 -24.38 -13.14 -30.68
CA LYS A 30 -23.81 -14.50 -30.59
C LYS A 30 -23.18 -14.92 -31.91
N GLU A 31 -23.86 -14.71 -33.04
CA GLU A 31 -23.33 -15.09 -34.35
C GLU A 31 -22.12 -14.21 -34.74
N PHE A 32 -22.15 -12.92 -34.42
CA PHE A 32 -21.03 -12.00 -34.66
C PHE A 32 -19.81 -12.28 -33.77
N ALA A 33 -20.01 -12.61 -32.49
CA ALA A 33 -18.92 -12.85 -31.54
C ALA A 33 -18.31 -14.26 -31.64
N TYR A 34 -19.09 -15.26 -32.09
CA TYR A 34 -18.69 -16.67 -32.01
C TYR A 34 -18.67 -17.41 -33.36
N GLY A 35 -19.18 -16.85 -34.46
CA GLY A 35 -19.29 -17.56 -35.75
C GLY A 35 -20.30 -18.72 -35.70
N LYS A 36 -20.62 -19.30 -36.87
CA LYS A 36 -21.45 -20.51 -36.98
C LYS A 36 -20.65 -21.73 -36.50
N ASP A 37 -20.47 -21.84 -35.20
CA ASP A 37 -19.74 -22.95 -34.60
C ASP A 37 -20.61 -24.20 -34.56
N THR A 38 -20.01 -25.30 -35.00
CA THR A 38 -20.42 -26.65 -34.63
C THR A 38 -20.40 -26.69 -33.10
N GLU A 39 -21.55 -26.78 -32.45
CA GLU A 39 -21.63 -26.83 -30.98
C GLU A 39 -20.89 -28.08 -30.47
N LEU A 40 -19.62 -27.91 -30.12
CA LEU A 40 -18.96 -28.81 -29.19
C LEU A 40 -19.66 -28.60 -27.85
N ASP A 41 -20.56 -29.53 -27.48
CA ASP A 41 -21.15 -29.54 -26.14
C ASP A 41 -20.06 -29.86 -25.12
N LEU A 42 -19.53 -28.80 -24.52
CA LEU A 42 -18.54 -28.88 -23.47
C LEU A 42 -19.26 -28.92 -22.12
N ASP A 43 -18.91 -29.92 -21.32
CA ASP A 43 -19.29 -29.97 -19.91
C ASP A 43 -18.59 -28.88 -19.09
N GLY A 44 -19.07 -28.66 -17.86
CA GLY A 44 -18.53 -27.63 -16.97
C GLY A 44 -17.04 -27.80 -16.67
N ALA A 45 -16.56 -29.05 -16.55
CA ALA A 45 -15.16 -29.35 -16.27
C ALA A 45 -14.24 -28.96 -17.43
N LYS A 46 -14.66 -29.20 -18.69
CA LYS A 46 -13.93 -28.76 -19.88
C LYS A 46 -13.89 -27.24 -19.96
N HIS A 47 -15.01 -26.55 -19.71
CA HIS A 47 -15.02 -25.10 -19.66
C HIS A 47 -14.09 -24.53 -18.59
N LEU A 48 -14.08 -25.11 -17.39
CA LEU A 48 -13.14 -24.73 -16.33
C LEU A 48 -11.67 -24.93 -16.75
N LYS A 49 -11.35 -26.04 -17.43
CA LYS A 49 -9.99 -26.29 -17.93
C LYS A 49 -9.57 -25.25 -18.99
N ILE A 50 -10.48 -24.89 -19.90
CA ILE A 50 -10.23 -23.83 -20.90
C ILE A 50 -10.02 -22.49 -20.21
N ALA A 51 -10.84 -22.15 -19.20
CA ALA A 51 -10.69 -20.92 -18.43
C ALA A 51 -9.32 -20.82 -17.76
N LYS A 52 -8.84 -21.90 -17.13
CA LYS A 52 -7.48 -21.96 -16.54
C LYS A 52 -6.41 -21.67 -17.59
N GLY A 53 -6.49 -22.29 -18.76
CA GLY A 53 -5.55 -22.06 -19.84
C GLY A 53 -5.58 -20.62 -20.41
N TYR A 54 -6.74 -19.95 -20.41
CA TYR A 54 -6.80 -18.52 -20.75
C TYR A 54 -6.24 -17.62 -19.65
N SER A 55 -6.51 -17.95 -18.38
CA SER A 55 -5.98 -17.26 -17.21
C SER A 55 -4.45 -17.27 -17.18
N GLU A 56 -3.83 -18.43 -17.40
CA GLU A 56 -2.37 -18.59 -17.45
C GLU A 56 -1.71 -17.75 -18.56
N ARG A 57 -2.44 -17.48 -19.65
CA ARG A 57 -1.98 -16.64 -20.76
C ARG A 57 -2.32 -15.16 -20.56
N GLY A 58 -2.92 -14.79 -19.44
CA GLY A 58 -3.35 -13.42 -19.14
C GLY A 58 -4.59 -12.95 -19.92
N ASN A 59 -5.28 -13.84 -20.64
CA ASN A 59 -6.52 -13.52 -21.34
C ASN A 59 -7.70 -13.70 -20.37
N TYR A 60 -7.80 -12.78 -19.43
CA TYR A 60 -8.74 -12.85 -18.32
C TYR A 60 -10.20 -12.74 -18.78
N GLU A 61 -10.45 -11.99 -19.86
CA GLU A 61 -11.78 -11.81 -20.44
C GLU A 61 -12.33 -13.15 -20.95
N MET A 62 -11.56 -13.89 -21.74
CA MET A 62 -11.95 -15.23 -22.18
C MET A 62 -12.02 -16.24 -21.03
N ALA A 63 -11.15 -16.11 -20.02
CA ALA A 63 -11.23 -16.93 -18.84
C ALA A 63 -12.58 -16.73 -18.11
N PHE A 64 -13.06 -15.49 -17.96
CA PHE A 64 -14.38 -15.21 -17.38
C PHE A 64 -15.53 -15.77 -18.21
N VAL A 65 -15.48 -15.66 -19.54
CA VAL A 65 -16.51 -16.24 -20.42
C VAL A 65 -16.65 -17.74 -20.15
N HIS A 66 -15.52 -18.46 -20.12
CA HIS A 66 -15.53 -19.89 -19.86
C HIS A 66 -15.87 -20.25 -18.41
N LEU A 67 -15.54 -19.42 -17.43
CA LEU A 67 -15.96 -19.61 -16.04
C LEU A 67 -17.47 -19.46 -15.87
N ASN A 68 -18.11 -18.50 -16.55
CA ASN A 68 -19.55 -18.35 -16.51
C ASN A 68 -20.25 -19.56 -17.15
N LYS A 69 -19.77 -20.03 -18.31
CA LYS A 69 -20.28 -21.27 -18.93
C LYS A 69 -20.07 -22.49 -18.04
N ALA A 70 -18.93 -22.59 -17.36
CA ALA A 70 -18.68 -23.66 -16.41
C ALA A 70 -19.67 -23.59 -15.23
N GLN A 71 -19.93 -22.39 -14.71
CA GLN A 71 -20.84 -22.17 -13.59
C GLN A 71 -22.30 -22.48 -13.97
N GLU A 72 -22.72 -22.18 -15.20
CA GLU A 72 -24.06 -22.52 -15.71
C GLU A 72 -24.27 -24.05 -15.78
N LYS A 73 -23.24 -24.78 -16.20
CA LYS A 73 -23.29 -26.25 -16.33
C LYS A 73 -23.10 -26.97 -15.00
N ASP A 74 -22.34 -26.39 -14.06
CA ASP A 74 -22.02 -26.96 -12.76
C ASP A 74 -22.00 -25.89 -11.64
N PRO A 75 -23.18 -25.45 -11.17
CA PRO A 75 -23.29 -24.34 -10.22
C PRO A 75 -22.70 -24.62 -8.83
N GLY A 76 -22.52 -25.89 -8.47
CA GLY A 76 -22.03 -26.33 -7.17
C GLY A 76 -20.50 -26.39 -7.07
N ASN A 77 -19.80 -26.22 -8.18
CA ASN A 77 -18.35 -26.37 -8.23
C ASN A 77 -17.63 -25.13 -7.69
N ILE A 78 -17.17 -25.24 -6.44
CA ILE A 78 -16.49 -24.15 -5.72
C ILE A 78 -15.21 -23.66 -6.41
N GLU A 79 -14.50 -24.52 -7.15
CA GLU A 79 -13.26 -24.16 -7.85
C GLU A 79 -13.51 -23.07 -8.90
N ILE A 80 -14.71 -23.05 -9.49
CA ILE A 80 -15.13 -22.01 -10.44
C ILE A 80 -15.17 -20.66 -9.72
N ARG A 81 -15.77 -20.60 -8.52
CA ARG A 81 -15.86 -19.37 -7.72
C ARG A 81 -14.49 -18.91 -7.24
N VAL A 82 -13.64 -19.84 -6.79
CA VAL A 82 -12.26 -19.54 -6.40
C VAL A 82 -11.50 -18.90 -7.56
N LEU A 83 -11.54 -19.50 -8.77
CA LEU A 83 -10.83 -18.96 -9.92
C LEU A 83 -11.39 -17.61 -10.38
N LYS A 84 -12.72 -17.42 -10.34
CA LYS A 84 -13.34 -16.10 -10.57
C LYS A 84 -12.83 -15.07 -9.57
N GLY A 85 -12.82 -15.39 -8.27
CA GLY A 85 -12.30 -14.51 -7.23
C GLY A 85 -10.84 -14.10 -7.45
N GLU A 86 -9.98 -15.05 -7.84
CA GLU A 86 -8.57 -14.77 -8.14
C GLU A 86 -8.37 -13.86 -9.36
N LEU A 87 -9.15 -14.08 -10.41
CA LEU A 87 -9.15 -13.22 -11.60
C LEU A 87 -9.65 -11.80 -11.29
N LEU A 88 -10.74 -11.69 -10.54
CA LEU A 88 -11.29 -10.41 -10.08
C LEU A 88 -10.25 -9.64 -9.23
N THR A 89 -9.55 -10.36 -8.33
CA THR A 89 -8.47 -9.79 -7.50
C THR A 89 -7.31 -9.26 -8.35
N THR A 90 -6.98 -9.96 -9.45
CA THR A 90 -5.93 -9.55 -10.40
C THR A 90 -6.34 -8.31 -11.19
N LYS A 91 -7.64 -8.15 -11.47
CA LYS A 91 -8.21 -6.95 -12.11
C LYS A 91 -8.46 -5.79 -11.13
N GLY A 92 -8.19 -5.96 -9.84
CA GLY A 92 -8.44 -4.95 -8.80
C GLY A 92 -9.93 -4.79 -8.43
N GLN A 93 -10.78 -5.73 -8.82
CA GLN A 93 -12.21 -5.74 -8.51
C GLN A 93 -12.44 -6.43 -7.14
N ASP A 94 -11.85 -5.86 -6.10
CA ASP A 94 -11.72 -6.49 -4.79
C ASP A 94 -13.09 -6.80 -4.13
N GLU A 95 -14.12 -5.97 -4.33
CA GLU A 95 -15.45 -6.24 -3.75
C GLU A 95 -16.13 -7.46 -4.38
N LEU A 96 -16.04 -7.59 -5.71
CA LEU A 96 -16.60 -8.74 -6.43
C LEU A 96 -15.80 -10.01 -6.10
N ALA A 97 -14.47 -9.89 -6.02
CA ALA A 97 -13.60 -10.98 -5.63
C ALA A 97 -13.93 -11.51 -4.23
N LEU A 98 -14.10 -10.59 -3.27
CA LEU A 98 -14.44 -10.93 -1.90
C LEU A 98 -15.78 -11.66 -1.82
N ASN A 99 -16.78 -11.24 -2.60
CA ASN A 99 -18.08 -11.92 -2.65
C ASN A 99 -17.94 -13.39 -3.11
N GLU A 100 -17.14 -13.64 -4.16
CA GLU A 100 -16.90 -15.02 -4.63
C GLU A 100 -16.15 -15.86 -3.58
N PHE A 101 -15.14 -15.30 -2.92
CA PHE A 101 -14.43 -16.00 -1.85
C PHE A 101 -15.31 -16.27 -0.63
N LEU A 102 -16.12 -15.30 -0.19
CA LEU A 102 -17.03 -15.49 0.95
C LEU A 102 -18.09 -16.54 0.64
N ALA A 103 -18.58 -16.64 -0.60
CA ALA A 103 -19.49 -17.72 -0.99
C ALA A 103 -18.83 -19.11 -0.88
N VAL A 104 -17.54 -19.22 -1.22
CA VAL A 104 -16.77 -20.47 -0.99
C VAL A 104 -16.61 -20.75 0.50
N LEU A 105 -16.25 -19.73 1.29
CA LEU A 105 -16.03 -19.87 2.74
C LEU A 105 -17.31 -20.15 3.54
N GLN A 106 -18.48 -19.79 3.02
CA GLN A 106 -19.76 -20.21 3.60
C GLN A 106 -19.96 -21.72 3.50
N ALA A 107 -19.52 -22.35 2.42
CA ALA A 107 -19.63 -23.80 2.22
C ALA A 107 -18.44 -24.56 2.82
N GLN A 108 -17.24 -23.99 2.77
CA GLN A 108 -15.98 -24.59 3.22
C GLN A 108 -15.13 -23.54 3.96
N PRO A 109 -15.35 -23.35 5.27
CA PRO A 109 -14.70 -22.28 6.04
C PRO A 109 -13.17 -22.32 6.07
N ASP A 110 -12.58 -23.50 5.91
CA ASP A 110 -11.14 -23.76 5.93
C ASP A 110 -10.49 -23.75 4.53
N HIS A 111 -11.25 -23.49 3.46
CA HIS A 111 -10.76 -23.55 2.08
C HIS A 111 -9.58 -22.59 1.85
N ALA A 112 -8.38 -23.14 1.67
CA ALA A 112 -7.12 -22.42 1.79
C ALA A 112 -6.98 -21.25 0.79
N ARG A 113 -7.24 -21.49 -0.51
CA ARG A 113 -7.13 -20.45 -1.55
C ARG A 113 -8.15 -19.33 -1.39
N ALA A 114 -9.35 -19.65 -0.89
CA ALA A 114 -10.40 -18.65 -0.66
C ALA A 114 -10.05 -17.79 0.56
N ASN A 115 -9.53 -18.39 1.62
CA ASN A 115 -8.97 -17.69 2.77
C ASN A 115 -7.78 -16.79 2.36
N GLN A 116 -6.84 -17.26 1.53
CA GLN A 116 -5.75 -16.42 1.01
C GLN A 116 -6.30 -15.22 0.21
N GLY A 117 -7.28 -15.46 -0.67
CA GLY A 117 -7.91 -14.43 -1.48
C GLY A 117 -8.61 -13.36 -0.63
N ALA A 118 -9.46 -13.78 0.30
CA ALA A 118 -10.12 -12.88 1.25
C ALA A 118 -9.12 -12.11 2.11
N GLY A 119 -8.12 -12.80 2.67
CA GLY A 119 -7.05 -12.19 3.47
C GLY A 119 -6.24 -11.14 2.71
N THR A 120 -5.94 -11.41 1.43
CA THR A 120 -5.28 -10.44 0.53
C THR A 120 -6.13 -9.18 0.34
N ILE A 121 -7.45 -9.34 0.16
CA ILE A 121 -8.36 -8.21 -0.03
C ILE A 121 -8.51 -7.39 1.26
N TYR A 122 -8.67 -8.06 2.40
CA TYR A 122 -8.69 -7.38 3.71
C TYR A 122 -7.39 -6.62 3.98
N PHE A 123 -6.24 -7.20 3.62
CA PHE A 123 -4.95 -6.53 3.73
C PHE A 123 -4.90 -5.24 2.91
N ARG A 124 -5.35 -5.28 1.63
CA ARG A 124 -5.44 -4.08 0.76
C ARG A 124 -6.41 -3.03 1.29
N ALA A 125 -7.46 -3.47 1.98
CA ALA A 125 -8.44 -2.58 2.62
C ALA A 125 -7.95 -1.98 3.95
N GLY A 126 -6.76 -2.37 4.44
CA GLY A 126 -6.22 -1.94 5.74
C GLY A 126 -6.86 -2.63 6.95
N LEU A 127 -7.65 -3.69 6.72
CA LEU A 127 -8.29 -4.49 7.75
C LEU A 127 -7.35 -5.62 8.16
N PHE A 128 -6.32 -5.26 8.92
CA PHE A 128 -5.17 -6.15 9.18
C PHE A 128 -5.49 -7.34 10.09
N ASP A 129 -6.42 -7.21 11.04
CA ASP A 129 -6.82 -8.31 11.92
C ASP A 129 -7.59 -9.38 11.14
N GLU A 130 -8.52 -8.97 10.28
CA GLU A 130 -9.23 -9.87 9.36
C GLU A 130 -8.28 -10.52 8.36
N ALA A 131 -7.35 -9.73 7.81
CA ALA A 131 -6.33 -10.23 6.91
C ALA A 131 -5.52 -11.34 7.57
N GLU A 132 -4.99 -11.10 8.77
CA GLU A 132 -4.22 -12.10 9.51
C GLU A 132 -5.03 -13.36 9.79
N SER A 133 -6.27 -13.22 10.26
CA SER A 133 -7.12 -14.38 10.56
C SER A 133 -7.31 -15.27 9.33
N HIS A 134 -7.61 -14.68 8.17
CA HIS A 134 -7.81 -15.42 6.93
C HIS A 134 -6.49 -15.98 6.38
N LEU A 135 -5.41 -15.20 6.39
CA LEU A 135 -4.11 -15.65 5.90
C LEU A 135 -3.51 -16.77 6.77
N SER A 136 -3.71 -16.70 8.10
CA SER A 136 -3.30 -17.74 9.05
C SER A 136 -4.06 -19.04 8.82
N MET A 137 -5.38 -18.97 8.58
CA MET A 137 -6.17 -20.14 8.19
C MET A 137 -5.66 -20.72 6.86
N ALA A 138 -5.35 -19.86 5.87
CA ALA A 138 -4.85 -20.31 4.58
C ALA A 138 -3.54 -21.10 4.69
N VAL A 139 -2.54 -20.60 5.44
CA VAL A 139 -1.25 -21.31 5.61
C VAL A 139 -1.35 -22.53 6.52
N THR A 140 -2.35 -22.57 7.42
CA THR A 140 -2.61 -23.75 8.26
C THR A 140 -3.19 -24.88 7.42
N THR A 141 -4.14 -24.59 6.54
CA THR A 141 -4.75 -25.58 5.65
C THR A 141 -3.82 -25.98 4.50
N ASP A 142 -3.17 -25.01 3.86
CA ASP A 142 -2.22 -25.25 2.77
C ASP A 142 -0.94 -24.42 2.98
N PRO A 143 0.12 -25.06 3.55
CA PRO A 143 1.40 -24.39 3.78
C PRO A 143 2.14 -23.98 2.51
N SER A 144 1.73 -24.41 1.31
CA SER A 144 2.40 -24.09 0.04
C SER A 144 2.03 -22.71 -0.54
N LEU A 145 1.07 -22.04 0.09
CA LEU A 145 0.55 -20.74 -0.32
C LEU A 145 1.53 -19.60 -0.01
N TRP A 146 2.54 -19.42 -0.87
CA TRP A 146 3.60 -18.43 -0.68
C TRP A 146 3.09 -16.99 -0.53
N LYS A 147 1.99 -16.60 -1.21
CA LYS A 147 1.42 -15.25 -1.08
C LYS A 147 0.88 -15.01 0.33
N ALA A 148 0.27 -16.03 0.94
CA ALA A 148 -0.21 -15.94 2.31
C ALA A 148 0.94 -15.75 3.29
N HIS A 149 2.03 -16.52 3.15
CA HIS A 149 3.26 -16.30 3.92
C HIS A 149 3.83 -14.90 3.74
N ASN A 150 3.92 -14.40 2.49
CA ASN A 150 4.41 -13.04 2.25
C ASN A 150 3.54 -11.97 2.94
N TYR A 151 2.21 -12.06 2.86
CA TYR A 151 1.34 -11.09 3.53
C TYR A 151 1.43 -11.17 5.07
N LEU A 152 1.51 -12.39 5.64
CA LEU A 152 1.77 -12.57 7.07
C LEU A 152 3.12 -11.95 7.47
N GLY A 153 4.16 -12.11 6.65
CA GLY A 153 5.46 -11.47 6.88
C GLY A 153 5.35 -9.95 6.95
N ILE A 154 4.56 -9.32 6.06
CA ILE A 154 4.32 -7.87 6.10
C ILE A 154 3.53 -7.46 7.35
N LEU A 155 2.57 -8.28 7.79
CA LEU A 155 1.79 -8.02 9.00
C LEU A 155 2.65 -8.07 10.26
N HIS A 156 3.52 -9.08 10.38
CA HIS A 156 4.48 -9.20 11.48
C HIS A 156 5.48 -8.04 11.48
N ASP A 157 6.01 -7.64 10.31
CA ASP A 157 6.92 -6.49 10.20
C ASP A 157 6.26 -5.20 10.71
N ARG A 158 5.00 -4.95 10.34
CA ARG A 158 4.22 -3.79 10.83
C ARG A 158 4.03 -3.78 12.34
N ARG A 159 4.03 -4.94 13.00
CA ARG A 159 3.91 -5.08 14.46
C ARG A 159 5.25 -5.03 15.18
N GLY A 160 6.36 -4.98 14.44
CA GLY A 160 7.71 -5.07 15.01
C GLY A 160 8.15 -6.49 15.35
N GLU A 161 7.40 -7.50 14.89
CA GLU A 161 7.66 -8.92 15.13
C GLU A 161 8.68 -9.45 14.09
N TYR A 162 9.89 -8.89 14.10
CA TYR A 162 10.84 -9.04 13.00
C TYR A 162 11.33 -10.48 12.76
N ASP A 163 11.44 -11.30 13.80
CA ASP A 163 11.84 -12.71 13.63
C ASP A 163 10.75 -13.53 12.94
N GLN A 164 9.48 -13.29 13.29
CA GLN A 164 8.34 -13.92 12.62
C GLN A 164 8.19 -13.43 11.17
N ALA A 165 8.38 -12.12 10.95
CA ALA A 165 8.39 -11.54 9.62
C ALA A 165 9.45 -12.18 8.72
N ALA A 166 10.69 -12.30 9.22
CA ALA A 166 11.78 -12.93 8.48
C ALA A 166 11.50 -14.41 8.16
N ALA A 167 10.92 -15.16 9.11
CA ALA A 167 10.53 -16.56 8.89
C ALA A 167 9.46 -16.69 7.80
N CYS A 168 8.43 -15.85 7.84
CA CYS A 168 7.37 -15.82 6.83
C CYS A 168 7.90 -15.45 5.43
N PHE A 169 8.75 -14.42 5.32
CA PHE A 169 9.36 -14.06 4.05
C PHE A 169 10.31 -15.14 3.52
N GLY A 170 11.11 -15.74 4.39
CA GLY A 170 11.96 -16.89 4.04
C GLY A 170 11.12 -18.04 3.50
N LYS A 171 10.00 -18.37 4.15
CA LYS A 171 9.10 -19.42 3.69
C LYS A 171 8.47 -19.10 2.33
N ALA A 172 8.07 -17.85 2.11
CA ALA A 172 7.55 -17.41 0.82
C ALA A 172 8.60 -17.58 -0.31
N LEU A 173 9.87 -17.28 -0.04
CA LEU A 173 10.98 -17.44 -0.99
C LEU A 173 11.38 -18.90 -1.25
N GLU A 174 11.22 -19.79 -0.26
CA GLU A 174 11.39 -21.24 -0.47
C GLU A 174 10.34 -21.80 -1.43
N LEU A 175 9.11 -21.28 -1.35
CA LEU A 175 7.96 -21.76 -2.12
C LEU A 175 7.83 -21.09 -3.49
N HIS A 176 8.47 -19.94 -3.69
CA HIS A 176 8.35 -19.15 -4.91
C HIS A 176 9.67 -18.49 -5.29
N ASP A 177 10.17 -18.82 -6.49
CA ASP A 177 11.34 -18.19 -7.11
C ASP A 177 11.00 -17.45 -8.42
N GLY A 178 9.78 -16.94 -8.54
CA GLY A 178 9.31 -16.18 -9.72
C GLY A 178 9.56 -14.67 -9.61
N ASN A 179 8.90 -13.90 -10.47
CA ASN A 179 9.08 -12.44 -10.58
C ASN A 179 8.79 -11.67 -9.27
N ASP A 180 7.89 -12.19 -8.43
CA ASP A 180 7.52 -11.53 -7.17
C ASP A 180 8.61 -11.66 -6.10
N SER A 181 9.54 -12.61 -6.25
CA SER A 181 10.62 -12.89 -5.30
C SER A 181 11.50 -11.67 -5.03
N ALA A 182 11.70 -10.80 -6.02
CA ALA A 182 12.46 -9.57 -5.85
C ALA A 182 11.82 -8.62 -4.81
N ALA A 183 10.49 -8.52 -4.80
CA ALA A 183 9.77 -7.71 -3.82
C ALA A 183 9.83 -8.33 -2.42
N ILE A 184 9.71 -9.66 -2.33
CA ILE A 184 9.81 -10.41 -1.07
C ILE A 184 11.22 -10.26 -0.47
N LEU A 185 12.27 -10.39 -1.29
CA LEU A 185 13.67 -10.16 -0.88
C LEU A 185 13.91 -8.73 -0.39
N ASN A 186 13.32 -7.73 -1.04
CA ASN A 186 13.40 -6.36 -0.54
C ASN A 186 12.72 -6.22 0.84
N ASN A 187 11.55 -6.83 1.04
CA ASN A 187 10.88 -6.79 2.36
C ASN A 187 11.72 -7.50 3.43
N LEU A 188 12.26 -8.69 3.11
CA LEU A 188 13.17 -9.41 4.00
C LEU A 188 14.40 -8.56 4.37
N GLY A 189 14.99 -7.86 3.39
CA GLY A 189 16.10 -6.95 3.64
C GLY A 189 15.72 -5.81 4.60
N VAL A 190 14.52 -5.25 4.48
CA VAL A 190 14.02 -4.22 5.42
C VAL A 190 13.86 -4.78 6.82
N VAL A 191 13.33 -5.99 6.97
CA VAL A 191 13.25 -6.68 8.25
C VAL A 191 14.64 -6.88 8.87
N HIS A 192 15.65 -7.27 8.08
CA HIS A 192 17.02 -7.40 8.57
C HIS A 192 17.63 -6.05 8.98
N ILE A 193 17.31 -4.93 8.29
CA ILE A 193 17.69 -3.58 8.75
C ILE A 193 17.13 -3.30 10.14
N ALA A 194 15.84 -3.60 10.37
CA ALA A 194 15.18 -3.38 11.65
C ALA A 194 15.81 -4.21 12.78
N ARG A 195 16.28 -5.43 12.46
CA ARG A 195 17.05 -6.29 13.36
C ARG A 195 18.52 -5.87 13.55
N LYS A 196 18.96 -4.82 12.84
CA LYS A 196 20.37 -4.39 12.75
C LYS A 196 21.32 -5.45 12.18
N ASP A 197 20.78 -6.43 11.48
CA ASP A 197 21.51 -7.45 10.75
C ASP A 197 21.84 -6.93 9.34
N TYR A 198 22.74 -5.95 9.29
CA TYR A 198 23.04 -5.22 8.06
C TYR A 198 23.69 -6.10 6.98
N ALA A 199 24.36 -7.18 7.38
CA ALA A 199 24.97 -8.13 6.45
C ALA A 199 23.90 -8.91 5.66
N SER A 200 22.94 -9.52 6.36
CA SER A 200 21.82 -10.21 5.70
C SER A 200 20.91 -9.24 4.96
N ALA A 201 20.74 -8.02 5.45
CA ALA A 201 20.01 -6.97 4.73
C ALA A 201 20.65 -6.66 3.37
N ALA A 202 21.96 -6.40 3.35
CA ALA A 202 22.70 -6.14 2.12
C ALA A 202 22.59 -7.31 1.13
N GLN A 203 22.74 -8.55 1.62
CA GLN A 203 22.58 -9.74 0.81
C GLN A 203 21.18 -9.84 0.18
N ALA A 204 20.12 -9.64 0.97
CA ALA A 204 18.75 -9.70 0.50
C ALA A 204 18.47 -8.63 -0.56
N PHE A 205 18.93 -7.39 -0.36
CA PHE A 205 18.79 -6.33 -1.37
C PHE A 205 19.59 -6.62 -2.64
N SER A 206 20.81 -7.14 -2.54
CA SER A 206 21.59 -7.56 -3.71
C SER A 206 20.89 -8.66 -4.51
N GLN A 207 20.31 -9.66 -3.84
CA GLN A 207 19.52 -10.69 -4.51
C GLN A 207 18.25 -10.12 -5.15
N ALA A 208 17.57 -9.17 -4.48
CA ALA A 208 16.41 -8.49 -5.05
C ALA A 208 16.76 -7.77 -6.36
N LEU A 209 17.91 -7.10 -6.42
CA LEU A 209 18.42 -6.45 -7.63
C LEU A 209 18.71 -7.47 -8.74
N GLN A 210 19.36 -8.60 -8.41
CA GLN A 210 19.64 -9.69 -9.37
C GLN A 210 18.36 -10.30 -9.95
N LYS A 211 17.27 -10.35 -9.17
CA LYS A 211 15.94 -10.84 -9.61
C LYS A 211 15.11 -9.79 -10.36
N GLY A 212 15.71 -8.66 -10.75
CA GLY A 212 15.04 -7.61 -11.52
C GLY A 212 14.33 -6.55 -10.69
N GLY A 213 14.47 -6.56 -9.36
CA GLY A 213 13.93 -5.56 -8.43
C GLY A 213 14.72 -4.24 -8.42
N ALA A 214 15.31 -3.85 -9.54
CA ALA A 214 16.14 -2.65 -9.68
C ALA A 214 15.27 -1.39 -9.68
N CYS A 215 15.11 -0.78 -8.51
CA CYS A 215 14.41 0.49 -8.36
C CYS A 215 15.12 1.37 -7.32
N PRO A 216 14.90 2.71 -7.33
CA PRO A 216 15.53 3.63 -6.38
C PRO A 216 15.41 3.22 -4.92
N ARG A 217 14.27 2.63 -4.53
CA ARG A 217 14.03 2.14 -3.18
C ARG A 217 15.00 1.02 -2.78
N THR A 218 15.15 0.00 -3.62
CA THR A 218 16.05 -1.14 -3.35
C THR A 218 17.50 -0.68 -3.22
N TYR A 219 17.93 0.22 -4.11
CA TYR A 219 19.29 0.80 -4.07
C TYR A 219 19.53 1.67 -2.84
N ASN A 220 18.57 2.50 -2.44
CA ASN A 220 18.66 3.27 -1.20
C ASN A 220 18.75 2.36 0.03
N ASN A 221 17.95 1.28 0.07
CA ASN A 221 17.98 0.33 1.17
C ASN A 221 19.31 -0.44 1.23
N LEU A 222 19.89 -0.81 0.08
CA LEU A 222 21.22 -1.40 0.01
C LEU A 222 22.29 -0.41 0.50
N GLY A 223 22.23 0.84 0.07
CA GLY A 223 23.15 1.89 0.53
C GLY A 223 23.07 2.11 2.05
N LEU A 224 21.87 2.06 2.62
CA LEU A 224 21.66 2.11 4.07
C LEU A 224 22.35 0.93 4.79
N ALA A 225 22.12 -0.30 4.31
CA ALA A 225 22.76 -1.50 4.88
C ALA A 225 24.30 -1.38 4.84
N LEU A 226 24.85 -1.05 3.67
CA LEU A 226 26.29 -0.94 3.44
C LEU A 226 26.93 0.17 4.26
N THR A 227 26.24 1.30 4.47
CA THR A 227 26.73 2.39 5.33
C THR A 227 26.89 1.91 6.76
N ASN A 228 25.89 1.20 7.31
CA ASN A 228 25.95 0.65 8.66
C ASN A 228 26.98 -0.49 8.81
N MET A 229 27.39 -1.11 7.70
CA MET A 229 28.54 -2.03 7.65
C MET A 229 29.89 -1.31 7.48
N ASN A 230 29.93 0.02 7.52
CA ASN A 230 31.12 0.84 7.26
C ASN A 230 31.70 0.69 5.84
N ARG A 231 30.93 0.15 4.88
CA ARG A 231 31.30 -0.06 3.47
C ARG A 231 30.93 1.17 2.63
N ARG A 232 31.49 2.33 3.01
CA ARG A 232 31.07 3.66 2.50
C ARG A 232 31.18 3.83 0.98
N GLY A 233 32.23 3.28 0.37
CA GLY A 233 32.43 3.36 -1.09
C GLY A 233 31.28 2.69 -1.86
N GLU A 234 30.91 1.48 -1.43
CA GLU A 234 29.82 0.72 -2.04
C GLU A 234 28.45 1.33 -1.75
N ALA A 235 28.25 1.85 -0.52
CA ALA A 235 27.04 2.57 -0.18
C ALA A 235 26.83 3.78 -1.10
N LEU A 236 27.89 4.54 -1.38
CA LEU A 236 27.85 5.69 -2.28
C LEU A 236 27.49 5.30 -3.72
N GLU A 237 28.01 4.17 -4.23
CA GLU A 237 27.61 3.63 -5.53
C GLU A 237 26.13 3.23 -5.53
N ALA A 238 25.66 2.50 -4.51
CA ALA A 238 24.26 2.10 -4.40
C ALA A 238 23.34 3.34 -4.39
N PHE A 239 23.63 4.35 -3.58
CA PHE A 239 22.84 5.57 -3.57
C PHE A 239 22.92 6.35 -4.90
N ARG A 240 24.04 6.27 -5.64
CA ARG A 240 24.15 6.86 -6.98
C ARG A 240 23.17 6.24 -7.96
N TYR A 241 23.03 4.92 -7.96
CA TYR A 241 22.02 4.23 -8.76
C TYR A 241 20.58 4.60 -8.36
N ALA A 242 20.35 5.00 -7.11
CA ALA A 242 19.03 5.41 -6.67
C ALA A 242 18.61 6.81 -7.13
N GLY A 243 19.54 7.76 -7.25
CA GLY A 243 19.18 9.16 -7.44
C GLY A 243 20.23 10.09 -8.03
N GLY A 244 21.37 9.57 -8.51
CA GLY A 244 22.47 10.35 -9.03
C GLY A 244 23.45 10.84 -7.96
N GLU A 245 24.52 11.50 -8.41
CA GLU A 245 25.71 11.77 -7.59
C GLU A 245 25.44 12.65 -6.37
N ALA A 246 24.83 13.81 -6.55
CA ALA A 246 24.56 14.71 -5.42
C ALA A 246 23.61 14.08 -4.37
N LYS A 247 22.60 13.29 -4.80
CA LYS A 247 21.67 12.59 -3.89
C LYS A 247 22.42 11.54 -3.09
N ALA A 248 23.38 10.87 -3.71
CA ALA A 248 24.17 9.85 -3.06
C ALA A 248 25.01 10.38 -1.91
N TYR A 249 25.69 11.50 -2.14
CA TYR A 249 26.44 12.19 -1.09
C TYR A 249 25.53 12.65 0.05
N ASN A 250 24.38 13.25 -0.25
CA ASN A 250 23.41 13.63 0.78
C ASN A 250 22.87 12.42 1.57
N ASN A 251 22.53 11.33 0.90
CA ASN A 251 21.98 10.14 1.57
C ASN A 251 23.02 9.46 2.47
N LEU A 252 24.27 9.34 2.03
CA LEU A 252 25.34 8.80 2.86
C LEU A 252 25.60 9.68 4.09
N GLY A 253 25.69 10.99 3.90
CA GLY A 253 25.81 11.94 5.02
C GLY A 253 24.64 11.83 5.99
N TYR A 254 23.40 11.70 5.49
CA TYR A 254 22.20 11.57 6.32
C TYR A 254 22.21 10.30 7.18
N VAL A 255 22.62 9.17 6.61
CA VAL A 255 22.72 7.91 7.37
C VAL A 255 23.81 8.02 8.45
N LEU A 256 24.98 8.60 8.14
CA LEU A 256 26.04 8.82 9.13
C LEU A 256 25.58 9.74 10.26
N LEU A 257 24.91 10.85 9.93
CA LEU A 257 24.35 11.77 10.92
C LEU A 257 23.34 11.06 11.83
N SER A 258 22.43 10.28 11.25
CA SER A 258 21.42 9.51 12.00
C SER A 258 22.03 8.39 12.84
N GLY A 259 23.19 7.85 12.41
CA GLY A 259 24.00 6.89 13.15
C GLY A 259 24.85 7.51 14.26
N GLY A 260 24.75 8.83 14.50
CA GLY A 260 25.52 9.52 15.54
C GLY A 260 26.95 9.85 15.15
N GLN A 261 27.26 9.89 13.85
CA GLN A 261 28.58 10.26 13.30
C GLN A 261 28.52 11.63 12.60
N PRO A 262 28.20 12.72 13.31
CA PRO A 262 27.98 14.03 12.69
C PRO A 262 29.24 14.61 12.04
N VAL A 263 30.41 14.39 12.63
CA VAL A 263 31.70 14.87 12.08
C VAL A 263 31.98 14.23 10.73
N GLU A 264 31.75 12.92 10.62
CA GLU A 264 31.97 12.18 9.37
C GLU A 264 30.93 12.52 8.29
N ALA A 265 29.73 12.94 8.69
CA ALA A 265 28.66 13.29 7.76
C ALA A 265 28.90 14.62 7.01
N ILE A 266 29.57 15.59 7.66
CA ILE A 266 29.83 16.94 7.13
C ILE A 266 30.42 16.96 5.71
N PRO A 267 31.54 16.28 5.41
CA PRO A 267 32.15 16.35 4.08
C PRO A 267 31.23 15.81 2.97
N TYR A 268 30.34 14.85 3.29
CA TYR A 268 29.39 14.34 2.32
C TYR A 268 28.29 15.37 2.00
N PHE A 269 27.79 16.12 2.98
CA PHE A 269 26.82 17.20 2.71
C PHE A 269 27.46 18.37 1.95
N GLU A 270 28.70 18.74 2.29
CA GLU A 270 29.46 19.76 1.56
C GLU A 270 29.63 19.38 0.09
N ARG A 271 29.99 18.12 -0.18
CA ARG A 271 30.10 17.61 -1.55
C ARG A 271 28.77 17.62 -2.30
N ALA A 272 27.66 17.28 -1.64
CA ALA A 272 26.34 17.34 -2.26
C ALA A 272 25.97 18.78 -2.68
N LEU A 273 26.32 19.78 -1.85
CA LEU A 273 26.09 21.21 -2.13
C LEU A 273 26.97 21.73 -3.27
N GLU A 274 28.24 21.33 -3.33
CA GLU A 274 29.14 21.67 -4.43
C GLU A 274 28.61 21.19 -5.79
N LEU A 275 28.09 19.96 -5.82
CA LEU A 275 27.62 19.31 -7.05
C LEU A 275 26.29 19.87 -7.55
N SER A 276 25.43 20.36 -6.65
CA SER A 276 24.15 20.95 -7.04
C SER A 276 23.74 22.09 -6.11
N PRO A 277 24.30 23.30 -6.32
CA PRO A 277 24.08 24.45 -5.45
C PRO A 277 22.62 24.91 -5.35
N SER A 278 21.78 24.62 -6.35
CA SER A 278 20.36 25.04 -6.41
C SER A 278 19.35 23.96 -5.97
N TYR A 279 19.76 22.70 -5.75
CA TYR A 279 18.84 21.57 -5.49
C TYR A 279 18.77 21.11 -4.02
N TYR A 280 19.61 21.63 -3.11
CA TYR A 280 19.71 21.07 -1.74
C TYR A 280 19.61 22.09 -0.60
N THR A 281 18.43 22.69 -0.44
CA THR A 281 18.02 23.20 0.90
C THR A 281 18.13 22.09 1.96
N MET A 282 17.80 20.84 1.60
CA MET A 282 17.92 19.68 2.49
C MET A 282 19.36 19.34 2.90
N ALA A 283 20.36 19.42 2.00
CA ALA A 283 21.75 19.13 2.38
C ALA A 283 22.35 20.27 3.21
N ASP A 284 21.97 21.53 2.94
CA ASP A 284 22.34 22.67 3.77
C ASP A 284 21.74 22.55 5.19
N GLU A 285 20.47 22.18 5.31
CA GLU A 285 19.84 21.88 6.59
C GLU A 285 20.51 20.72 7.32
N ASN A 286 20.80 19.63 6.61
CA ASN A 286 21.49 18.48 7.21
C ASN A 286 22.92 18.82 7.63
N LEU A 287 23.63 19.66 6.85
CA LEU A 287 24.97 20.16 7.20
C LEU A 287 24.92 21.03 8.46
N LYS A 288 23.91 21.92 8.59
CA LYS A 288 23.68 22.70 9.81
C LYS A 288 23.45 21.79 11.02
N ARG A 289 22.60 20.76 10.87
CA ARG A 289 22.35 19.76 11.93
C ARG A 289 23.62 19.01 12.30
N ALA A 290 24.40 18.55 11.33
CA ALA A 290 25.65 17.84 11.55
C ALA A 290 26.70 18.72 12.25
N ARG A 291 26.89 19.96 11.81
CA ARG A 291 27.80 20.92 12.47
C ARG A 291 27.37 21.24 13.89
N MET A 292 26.07 21.40 14.13
CA MET A 292 25.54 21.63 15.47
C MET A 292 25.80 20.42 16.38
N ALA A 293 25.44 19.22 15.94
CA ALA A 293 25.69 17.98 16.68
C ALA A 293 27.19 17.74 16.96
N ALA A 294 28.06 18.02 15.99
CA ALA A 294 29.51 17.92 16.15
C ALA A 294 30.10 18.88 17.19
N ARG A 295 29.53 20.09 17.34
CA ARG A 295 29.94 21.05 18.38
C ARG A 295 29.54 20.56 19.77
N PHE A 296 28.31 20.08 19.93
CA PHE A 296 27.85 19.55 21.22
C PHE A 296 28.64 18.31 21.66
N SER A 297 29.08 17.44 20.72
CA SER A 297 29.94 16.31 21.09
C SER A 297 31.33 16.75 21.55
N ALA A 298 31.88 17.80 20.94
CA ALA A 298 33.22 18.32 21.24
C ALA A 298 33.26 19.11 22.58
N ASP A 299 32.16 19.79 22.93
CA ASP A 299 32.03 20.46 24.23
C ASP A 299 31.91 19.46 25.41
N ILE A 300 31.52 18.20 25.15
CA ILE A 300 31.43 17.14 26.17
C ILE A 300 32.79 16.49 26.45
N ASP A 301 33.66 16.35 25.45
CA ASP A 301 34.99 15.73 25.60
C ASP A 301 36.14 16.74 25.86
N GLY A 302 35.82 18.05 25.91
CA GLY A 302 36.79 19.12 26.17
C GLY A 302 37.63 19.52 24.94
N SER A 303 37.32 18.98 23.77
CA SER A 303 37.97 19.35 22.51
C SER A 303 37.28 20.59 21.94
N THR A 304 37.92 21.76 21.91
CA THR A 304 37.37 22.88 21.13
C THR A 304 37.43 22.54 19.64
N PRO A 305 36.31 22.47 18.89
CA PRO A 305 36.36 22.20 17.46
C PRO A 305 36.87 23.45 16.75
N ASN A 306 38.16 23.45 16.47
CA ASN A 306 38.81 24.50 15.71
C ASN A 306 38.20 24.56 14.30
N ARG A 307 38.15 25.77 13.74
CA ARG A 307 37.56 26.13 12.44
C ARG A 307 37.66 24.98 11.41
N LEU A 308 36.50 24.44 10.99
CA LEU A 308 36.39 23.43 9.93
C LEU A 308 36.86 24.05 8.60
N SER A 309 38.16 24.02 8.35
CA SER A 309 38.67 24.00 6.98
C SER A 309 38.14 22.72 6.33
N PRO A 310 37.73 22.71 5.05
CA PRO A 310 37.35 21.49 4.36
C PRO A 310 38.51 20.49 4.51
N GLY A 311 38.26 19.40 5.25
CA GLY A 311 39.24 18.33 5.37
C GLY A 311 39.45 17.69 4.00
N PRO A 312 40.65 17.18 3.68
CA PRO A 312 40.83 16.40 2.47
C PRO A 312 39.84 15.23 2.47
N PHE A 313 39.12 15.06 1.37
CA PHE A 313 38.14 13.98 1.22
C PHE A 313 38.82 12.62 1.44
N PRO A 314 38.21 11.69 2.20
CA PRO A 314 38.72 10.34 2.26
C PRO A 314 38.68 9.75 0.85
N SER A 315 39.86 9.41 0.31
CA SER A 315 39.97 8.74 -0.97
C SER A 315 39.17 7.44 -0.92
N VAL A 316 38.21 7.28 -1.83
CA VAL A 316 37.53 6.00 -2.06
C VAL A 316 38.62 5.01 -2.47
N GLY A 317 39.05 4.16 -1.53
CA GLY A 317 40.16 3.24 -1.74
C GLY A 317 39.89 2.24 -2.87
N GLN A 318 40.96 1.74 -3.50
CA GLN A 318 40.94 0.80 -4.62
C GLN A 318 40.27 -0.56 -4.33
N ALA A 319 39.80 -0.82 -3.10
CA ALA A 319 38.97 -1.98 -2.77
C ALA A 319 37.53 -1.91 -3.34
N ALA A 320 37.19 -0.83 -4.06
CA ALA A 320 35.90 -0.66 -4.71
C ALA A 320 35.70 -1.52 -5.98
N GLY A 321 36.75 -2.13 -6.54
CA GLY A 321 36.69 -2.85 -7.83
C GLY A 321 35.71 -4.02 -7.85
N GLU A 322 35.91 -5.03 -7.00
CA GLU A 322 35.13 -6.29 -7.06
C GLU A 322 33.68 -6.14 -6.59
N ALA A 323 33.39 -5.19 -5.71
CA ALA A 323 32.04 -4.97 -5.19
C ALA A 323 31.24 -3.90 -5.94
N ALA A 324 31.92 -2.89 -6.53
CA ALA A 324 31.30 -2.09 -7.58
C ALA A 324 30.92 -2.96 -8.75
N ASP A 325 31.65 -4.04 -9.04
CA ASP A 325 31.26 -5.03 -10.04
C ASP A 325 30.03 -5.84 -9.63
N VAL A 326 29.72 -6.05 -8.34
CA VAL A 326 28.45 -6.69 -7.92
C VAL A 326 27.27 -5.73 -8.12
N VAL A 327 27.41 -4.46 -7.73
CA VAL A 327 26.39 -3.41 -7.94
C VAL A 327 26.24 -3.07 -9.43
N LYS A 328 27.34 -3.06 -10.19
CA LYS A 328 27.36 -2.85 -11.65
C LYS A 328 26.89 -4.09 -12.42
N ALA A 329 27.25 -5.32 -12.03
CA ALA A 329 26.84 -6.56 -12.70
C ALA A 329 25.34 -6.82 -12.49
N SER A 330 24.79 -6.50 -11.32
CA SER A 330 23.34 -6.52 -11.10
C SER A 330 22.61 -5.40 -11.84
N ALA A 331 23.31 -4.32 -12.24
CA ALA A 331 22.81 -3.31 -13.17
C ALA A 331 23.06 -3.63 -14.67
N ALA A 332 23.90 -4.62 -15.00
CA ALA A 332 24.37 -4.92 -16.36
C ALA A 332 23.73 -6.15 -17.02
N LEU A 333 22.86 -6.90 -16.34
CA LEU A 333 22.13 -8.01 -16.97
C LEU A 333 21.05 -7.49 -17.93
N PRO A 334 20.91 -8.11 -19.13
CA PRO A 334 20.44 -7.40 -20.32
C PRO A 334 18.91 -7.28 -20.42
N ARG A 335 18.48 -6.17 -21.02
CA ARG A 335 17.20 -6.09 -21.75
C ARG A 335 17.21 -7.15 -22.87
N ALA A 336 16.53 -8.28 -22.69
CA ALA A 336 16.07 -9.17 -23.76
C ALA A 336 15.11 -10.22 -23.16
N ALA A 337 13.99 -10.64 -23.73
CA ALA A 337 13.18 -10.20 -24.86
C ALA A 337 11.87 -10.99 -24.73
N THR A 338 10.74 -10.33 -24.52
CA THR A 338 9.45 -10.87 -24.98
C THR A 338 8.81 -9.80 -25.83
N ALA A 339 9.15 -9.84 -27.12
CA ALA A 339 8.32 -9.24 -28.14
C ALA A 339 7.00 -10.03 -28.17
N ALA A 340 5.97 -9.51 -27.49
CA ALA A 340 4.58 -9.78 -27.81
C ALA A 340 3.91 -8.41 -27.99
N LYS A 341 3.34 -8.18 -29.18
CA LYS A 341 2.66 -6.95 -29.61
C LYS A 341 1.84 -6.30 -28.49
N ALA A 342 2.34 -5.18 -27.96
CA ALA A 342 1.51 -4.24 -27.22
C ALA A 342 0.78 -3.37 -28.25
N ALA A 343 -0.53 -3.57 -28.36
CA ALA A 343 -1.40 -2.61 -29.01
C ALA A 343 -1.32 -1.28 -28.25
N SER A 344 -1.21 -0.21 -29.02
CA SER A 344 -1.10 1.18 -28.59
C SER A 344 -2.24 1.62 -27.68
N VAL A 345 -1.90 2.15 -26.51
CA VAL A 345 -2.72 3.13 -25.78
C VAL A 345 -1.88 4.41 -25.66
N PRO A 346 -2.43 5.61 -25.93
CA PRO A 346 -1.62 6.82 -26.09
C PRO A 346 -1.09 7.28 -24.73
N GLY A 347 0.22 7.54 -24.66
CA GLY A 347 0.81 8.26 -23.55
C GLY A 347 0.32 9.72 -23.51
N PRO A 348 0.20 10.33 -22.32
CA PRO A 348 -0.04 11.76 -22.24
C PRO A 348 1.16 12.50 -22.86
N GLN A 349 0.88 13.36 -23.83
CA GLN A 349 1.84 14.26 -24.45
C GLN A 349 2.35 15.31 -23.43
N PRO A 350 3.55 15.88 -23.65
CA PRO A 350 4.24 16.71 -22.67
C PRO A 350 3.55 18.06 -22.49
N VAL A 351 3.25 18.42 -21.24
CA VAL A 351 2.83 19.77 -20.88
C VAL A 351 4.08 20.59 -20.57
N GLN A 352 4.21 21.71 -21.26
CA GLN A 352 5.29 22.69 -21.15
C GLN A 352 5.41 23.27 -19.73
N GLU A 353 6.65 23.51 -19.30
CA GLU A 353 7.02 24.26 -18.10
C GLU A 353 6.29 25.60 -18.03
N ARG A 354 5.55 25.81 -16.93
CA ARG A 354 5.26 27.15 -16.41
C ARG A 354 5.43 27.16 -14.90
N ASP A 355 6.32 28.05 -14.48
CA ASP A 355 6.69 28.49 -13.15
C ASP A 355 5.63 28.29 -12.05
N LEU A 356 5.91 27.43 -11.08
CA LEU A 356 5.30 27.48 -9.75
C LEU A 356 6.35 27.15 -8.67
N LYS A 357 6.71 28.19 -7.90
CA LYS A 357 7.52 28.12 -6.68
C LYS A 357 6.88 27.21 -5.63
N PRO A 358 7.65 26.42 -4.86
CA PRO A 358 7.13 25.69 -3.72
C PRO A 358 7.36 26.47 -2.42
N ASP A 359 6.30 27.07 -1.87
CA ASP A 359 6.27 27.54 -0.48
C ASP A 359 5.62 26.45 0.40
N ILE A 360 6.43 25.76 1.21
CA ILE A 360 5.96 25.01 2.38
C ILE A 360 6.86 25.40 3.56
N ALA A 361 6.37 26.30 4.40
CA ALA A 361 6.94 26.60 5.71
C ALA A 361 6.09 25.93 6.79
N ALA A 362 6.75 25.19 7.69
CA ALA A 362 6.17 24.64 8.92
C ALA A 362 6.18 25.71 10.05
N PRO A 363 5.36 25.55 11.12
CA PRO A 363 4.81 26.66 11.89
C PRO A 363 5.71 27.14 13.03
N ALA A 364 5.64 28.44 13.35
CA ALA A 364 6.25 29.06 14.52
C ALA A 364 5.20 29.51 15.55
N ALA A 365 5.64 29.57 16.81
CA ALA A 365 4.87 29.65 18.06
C ALA A 365 4.13 30.97 18.34
N ALA A 366 3.22 30.91 19.31
CA ALA A 366 2.26 31.94 19.74
C ALA A 366 2.80 32.99 20.74
N THR A 367 2.12 34.15 20.80
CA THR A 367 1.57 34.92 21.99
C THR A 367 1.45 36.46 21.65
N PRO A 368 0.76 37.34 22.43
CA PRO A 368 -0.65 37.73 22.27
C PRO A 368 -0.93 39.28 22.33
N GLU A 369 -2.21 39.66 22.53
CA GLU A 369 -2.82 40.99 22.86
C GLU A 369 -3.31 41.89 21.70
N ALA A 370 -4.64 42.07 21.56
CA ALA A 370 -5.53 43.15 22.08
C ALA A 370 -5.71 44.27 21.01
N ALA A 371 -6.86 44.86 20.69
CA ALA A 371 -8.13 45.12 21.38
C ALA A 371 -9.27 45.35 20.34
N SER A 372 -10.54 45.22 20.79
CA SER A 372 -11.77 45.67 20.08
C SER A 372 -12.10 47.14 20.40
N PRO A 373 -13.06 47.82 19.71
CA PRO A 373 -14.51 47.71 20.03
C PRO A 373 -15.47 47.74 18.80
N GLU A 374 -16.56 46.95 18.83
CA GLU A 374 -18.03 47.29 18.92
C GLU A 374 -18.62 48.15 17.77
N ILE A 375 -19.76 47.84 17.11
CA ILE A 375 -21.16 47.74 17.61
C ILE A 375 -22.08 46.96 16.60
N SER A 376 -22.88 46.02 17.13
CA SER A 376 -24.34 45.69 16.99
C SER A 376 -25.06 45.68 15.61
N THR A 377 -26.02 44.81 15.24
CA THR A 377 -27.07 44.02 15.93
C THR A 377 -27.55 42.86 15.02
N GLY A 378 -28.13 41.78 15.58
CA GLY A 378 -29.04 40.87 14.86
C GLY A 378 -28.93 39.39 15.26
N ALA A 379 -29.88 38.90 16.06
CA ALA A 379 -29.79 37.67 16.85
C ALA A 379 -30.14 36.35 16.13
N ALA A 380 -29.38 35.28 16.41
CA ALA A 380 -29.85 33.92 16.78
C ALA A 380 -28.63 33.01 17.09
N LYS A 381 -28.54 32.45 18.31
CA LYS A 381 -27.49 31.49 18.73
C LYS A 381 -27.78 30.09 18.17
N PRO A 382 -26.72 29.29 17.94
CA PRO A 382 -26.57 28.10 18.78
C PRO A 382 -25.18 27.92 19.38
N SER A 383 -25.24 27.24 20.52
CA SER A 383 -24.28 26.67 21.46
C SER A 383 -22.83 26.43 21.04
N LYS A 384 -21.97 26.75 22.02
CA LYS A 384 -20.52 26.55 22.10
C LYS A 384 -20.11 25.10 21.80
N VAL A 385 -19.24 24.92 20.82
CA VAL A 385 -18.30 23.78 20.78
C VAL A 385 -17.17 24.11 21.78
N GLN A 386 -17.14 23.41 22.91
CA GLN A 386 -16.03 23.47 23.86
C GLN A 386 -14.92 22.52 23.41
N VAL A 387 -13.75 23.09 23.11
CA VAL A 387 -12.50 22.35 22.91
C VAL A 387 -11.90 22.06 24.29
N SER A 388 -11.79 20.79 24.68
CA SER A 388 -11.01 20.39 25.86
C SER A 388 -9.66 19.81 25.42
N LYS A 389 -8.57 20.33 26.00
CA LYS A 389 -7.22 19.77 25.91
C LYS A 389 -7.09 18.62 26.92
N ARG A 390 -6.50 17.50 26.50
CA ARG A 390 -6.17 16.38 27.41
C ARG A 390 -4.93 16.77 28.25
N SER A 391 -5.05 16.73 29.57
CA SER A 391 -3.91 16.67 30.48
C SER A 391 -3.38 15.24 30.54
N SER A 392 -2.05 15.10 30.53
CA SER A 392 -1.31 13.86 30.73
C SER A 392 -1.46 13.32 32.17
N ALA A 393 -2.01 12.11 32.34
CA ALA A 393 -1.70 11.22 33.46
C ALA A 393 -2.31 9.80 33.24
N THR A 394 -1.50 8.78 33.58
CA THR A 394 -1.80 7.37 33.90
C THR A 394 -2.39 6.45 32.80
N GLY A 395 -1.52 5.67 32.14
CA GLY A 395 -1.12 4.35 32.64
C GLY A 395 -2.06 3.14 32.54
N ASP A 396 -3.30 3.27 32.06
CA ASP A 396 -4.19 2.10 31.87
C ASP A 396 -4.30 1.70 30.40
N ALA A 397 -4.08 0.41 30.12
CA ALA A 397 -4.28 -0.17 28.80
C ALA A 397 -5.74 0.04 28.36
N ILE A 398 -5.95 0.91 27.38
CA ILE A 398 -7.28 1.19 26.83
C ILE A 398 -7.79 -0.11 26.20
N GLN A 399 -8.78 -0.74 26.85
CA GLN A 399 -9.47 -1.91 26.30
C GLN A 399 -10.02 -1.57 24.91
N PRO A 400 -9.80 -2.42 23.89
CA PRO A 400 -10.28 -2.18 22.55
C PRO A 400 -11.79 -2.12 22.55
N VAL A 401 -12.34 -1.09 21.93
CA VAL A 401 -13.78 -0.93 21.75
C VAL A 401 -14.13 -1.31 20.32
N TYR A 402 -15.23 -2.03 20.12
CA TYR A 402 -15.71 -2.43 18.80
C TYR A 402 -17.06 -1.77 18.48
N GLY A 403 -17.39 -1.67 17.19
CA GLY A 403 -18.72 -1.28 16.73
C GLY A 403 -19.04 -1.80 15.32
N ILE A 404 -20.31 -1.71 14.93
CA ILE A 404 -20.82 -2.23 13.65
C ILE A 404 -20.88 -1.09 12.62
N HIS A 405 -20.03 -1.14 11.60
CA HIS A 405 -19.95 -0.16 10.53
C HIS A 405 -21.14 -0.27 9.57
N VAL A 406 -21.83 0.85 9.35
CA VAL A 406 -23.08 0.90 8.57
C VAL A 406 -22.98 1.78 7.32
N SER A 407 -22.14 2.81 7.30
CA SER A 407 -21.94 3.67 6.12
C SER A 407 -20.62 4.46 6.19
N SER A 408 -20.18 5.02 5.07
CA SER A 408 -18.96 5.84 4.99
C SER A 408 -19.16 7.05 4.09
N TRP A 409 -18.63 8.20 4.50
CA TRP A 409 -18.76 9.45 3.75
C TRP A 409 -17.43 10.21 3.69
N GLN A 410 -17.12 10.85 2.56
CA GLN A 410 -16.00 11.80 2.47
C GLN A 410 -16.33 13.16 3.12
N ASP A 411 -17.61 13.52 3.18
CA ASP A 411 -18.10 14.74 3.83
C ASP A 411 -18.58 14.43 5.26
N VAL A 412 -17.92 15.01 6.26
CA VAL A 412 -18.27 14.86 7.67
C VAL A 412 -19.72 15.24 7.95
N ASN A 413 -20.28 16.25 7.25
CA ASN A 413 -21.66 16.67 7.49
C ASN A 413 -22.67 15.63 7.00
N ARG A 414 -22.32 14.84 5.96
CA ARG A 414 -23.15 13.70 5.53
C ARG A 414 -23.11 12.58 6.56
N ALA A 415 -21.92 12.28 7.09
CA ALA A 415 -21.77 11.30 8.17
C ALA A 415 -22.58 11.71 9.42
N SER A 416 -22.53 12.99 9.83
CA SER A 416 -23.31 13.50 10.96
C SER A 416 -24.82 13.38 10.75
N ARG A 417 -25.34 13.74 9.56
CA ARG A 417 -26.77 13.56 9.26
C ARG A 417 -27.21 12.09 9.27
N ASP A 418 -26.30 11.20 8.89
CA ASP A 418 -26.56 9.76 8.90
C ASP A 418 -26.59 9.21 10.33
N CYS A 419 -25.69 9.70 11.20
CA CYS A 419 -25.72 9.46 12.65
C CYS A 419 -27.06 9.92 13.25
N GLU A 420 -27.47 11.16 13.01
CA GLU A 420 -28.76 11.70 13.50
C GLU A 420 -29.96 10.85 13.05
N ARG A 421 -29.94 10.34 11.82
CA ARG A 421 -30.99 9.46 11.29
C ARG A 421 -31.06 8.13 12.05
N LEU A 422 -29.91 7.56 12.38
CA LEU A 422 -29.79 6.29 13.10
C LEU A 422 -30.11 6.47 14.59
N GLU A 423 -29.72 7.59 15.20
CA GLU A 423 -30.07 7.94 16.58
C GLU A 423 -31.57 8.12 16.77
N LYS A 424 -32.27 8.70 15.80
CA LYS A 424 -33.75 8.74 15.77
C LYS A 424 -34.40 7.35 15.73
N ARG A 425 -33.66 6.32 15.32
CA ARG A 425 -34.08 4.90 15.34
C ARG A 425 -33.63 4.17 16.62
N GLY A 426 -33.06 4.88 17.59
CA GLY A 426 -32.63 4.34 18.88
C GLY A 426 -31.22 3.78 18.92
N PHE A 427 -30.41 3.97 17.86
CA PHE A 427 -29.03 3.50 17.83
C PHE A 427 -28.07 4.49 18.51
N SER A 428 -27.11 3.98 19.27
CA SER A 428 -25.93 4.76 19.65
C SER A 428 -24.93 4.76 18.50
N THR A 429 -24.50 5.93 18.05
CA THR A 429 -23.66 6.10 16.86
C THR A 429 -22.37 6.87 17.13
N TRP A 430 -21.37 6.68 16.28
CA TRP A 430 -20.14 7.47 16.26
C TRP A 430 -19.54 7.48 14.87
N ILE A 431 -18.71 8.50 14.64
CA ILE A 431 -17.94 8.67 13.42
C ILE A 431 -16.49 8.28 13.70
N ASN A 432 -16.00 7.26 13.01
CA ASN A 432 -14.59 6.90 12.99
C ASN A 432 -13.93 7.50 11.73
N GLU A 433 -13.00 8.44 11.91
CA GLU A 433 -12.24 9.04 10.81
C GLU A 433 -11.08 8.13 10.41
N VAL A 434 -10.98 7.83 9.12
CA VAL A 434 -9.93 6.97 8.56
C VAL A 434 -9.33 7.66 7.35
N ASP A 435 -8.01 7.84 7.36
CA ASP A 435 -7.25 8.29 6.19
C ASP A 435 -6.92 7.10 5.30
N LEU A 436 -7.42 7.10 4.06
CA LEU A 436 -7.21 6.05 3.07
C LEU A 436 -6.17 6.44 2.01
N GLY A 437 -5.26 7.36 2.34
CA GLY A 437 -4.17 7.80 1.47
C GLY A 437 -4.69 8.55 0.25
N GLU A 438 -4.44 8.03 -0.96
CA GLU A 438 -4.89 8.67 -2.22
C GLU A 438 -6.41 8.81 -2.31
N ARG A 439 -7.18 8.00 -1.55
CA ARG A 439 -8.64 8.08 -1.49
C ARG A 439 -9.16 9.14 -0.50
N GLY A 440 -8.25 9.84 0.18
CA GLY A 440 -8.54 10.90 1.14
C GLY A 440 -9.09 10.41 2.47
N ARG A 441 -9.54 11.35 3.30
CA ARG A 441 -10.19 11.08 4.59
C ARG A 441 -11.63 10.64 4.40
N TRP A 442 -12.02 9.62 5.15
CA TRP A 442 -13.37 9.08 5.19
C TRP A 442 -13.88 9.01 6.62
N HIS A 443 -15.17 9.29 6.78
CA HIS A 443 -15.90 9.28 8.03
C HIS A 443 -16.82 8.06 8.05
N ARG A 444 -16.44 7.01 8.78
CA ARG A 444 -17.19 5.78 8.93
C ARG A 444 -18.23 5.94 10.03
N VAL A 445 -19.51 5.78 9.71
CA VAL A 445 -20.60 5.75 10.69
C VAL A 445 -20.71 4.34 11.24
N VAL A 446 -20.68 4.23 12.56
CA VAL A 446 -20.64 2.95 13.27
C VAL A 446 -21.69 2.97 14.39
N VAL A 447 -22.30 1.81 14.66
CA VAL A 447 -23.40 1.59 15.60
C VAL A 447 -23.03 0.56 16.67
N GLY A 448 -23.42 0.82 17.92
CA GLY A 448 -23.23 -0.10 19.06
C GLY A 448 -21.77 -0.23 19.58
N ARG A 449 -21.55 -0.02 20.88
CA ARG A 449 -20.22 0.05 21.48
C ARG A 449 -19.97 -1.20 22.31
N TYR A 450 -19.08 -2.06 21.84
CA TYR A 450 -18.90 -3.41 22.40
C TYR A 450 -17.51 -3.59 22.98
N SER A 451 -17.43 -4.40 24.04
CA SER A 451 -16.16 -4.74 24.70
C SER A 451 -15.35 -5.79 23.93
N SER A 452 -16.01 -6.52 23.02
CA SER A 452 -15.38 -7.54 22.18
C SER A 452 -16.06 -7.65 20.82
N ARG A 453 -15.31 -8.18 19.83
CA ARG A 453 -15.85 -8.51 18.51
C ARG A 453 -16.98 -9.55 18.59
N ALA A 454 -16.91 -10.49 19.53
CA ALA A 454 -17.92 -11.53 19.71
C ALA A 454 -19.25 -10.97 20.19
N GLU A 455 -19.21 -9.96 21.06
CA GLU A 455 -20.40 -9.24 21.53
C GLU A 455 -21.04 -8.45 20.38
N ALA A 456 -20.23 -7.68 19.64
CA ALA A 456 -20.68 -6.97 18.44
C ALA A 456 -21.30 -7.90 17.38
N ALA A 457 -20.78 -9.11 17.24
CA ALA A 457 -21.28 -10.09 16.28
C ALA A 457 -22.67 -10.63 16.61
N LYS A 458 -23.06 -10.65 17.90
CA LYS A 458 -24.40 -11.08 18.34
C LYS A 458 -25.47 -10.07 17.96
N ASP A 459 -25.16 -8.77 18.05
CA ASP A 459 -26.12 -7.69 17.80
C ASP A 459 -26.18 -7.28 16.32
N ARG A 460 -25.16 -7.67 15.53
CA ARG A 460 -25.04 -7.34 14.11
C ARG A 460 -26.27 -7.71 13.26
N PRO A 461 -26.91 -8.89 13.38
CA PRO A 461 -28.10 -9.21 12.59
C PRO A 461 -29.25 -8.21 12.81
N GLY A 462 -29.49 -7.76 14.04
CA GLY A 462 -30.53 -6.78 14.35
C GLY A 462 -30.23 -5.39 13.76
N VAL A 463 -28.95 -4.99 13.75
CA VAL A 463 -28.50 -3.75 13.10
C VAL A 463 -28.68 -3.83 11.58
N LEU A 464 -28.35 -4.97 10.96
CA LEU A 464 -28.53 -5.19 9.52
C LEU A 464 -30.00 -5.08 9.11
N GLU A 465 -30.88 -5.78 9.82
CA GLU A 465 -32.33 -5.75 9.58
C GLU A 465 -32.89 -4.33 9.74
N SER A 466 -32.56 -3.66 10.83
CA SER A 466 -33.07 -2.31 11.14
C SER A 466 -32.53 -1.21 10.22
N CYS A 467 -31.34 -1.41 9.65
CA CYS A 467 -30.71 -0.47 8.72
C CYS A 467 -30.98 -0.83 7.25
N GLY A 468 -31.59 -1.98 6.95
CA GLY A 468 -31.80 -2.46 5.58
C GLY A 468 -30.49 -2.72 4.85
N LEU A 469 -29.52 -3.32 5.56
CA LEU A 469 -28.18 -3.62 5.03
C LEU A 469 -28.04 -5.13 4.80
N ASP A 470 -27.47 -5.51 3.66
CA ASP A 470 -27.14 -6.92 3.39
C ASP A 470 -25.90 -7.37 4.18
N ARG A 471 -25.01 -6.43 4.51
CA ARG A 471 -23.75 -6.67 5.21
C ARG A 471 -23.27 -5.44 5.99
N ALA A 472 -22.59 -5.69 7.10
CA ALA A 472 -22.00 -4.70 7.98
C ALA A 472 -20.74 -5.30 8.63
N MET A 473 -19.69 -4.51 8.69
CA MET A 473 -18.40 -4.94 9.25
C MET A 473 -18.35 -4.61 10.75
N ILE A 474 -17.65 -5.41 11.53
CA ILE A 474 -17.32 -5.04 12.92
C ILE A 474 -15.95 -4.40 12.88
N VAL A 475 -15.87 -3.14 13.27
CA VAL A 475 -14.64 -2.35 13.26
C VAL A 475 -14.19 -2.07 14.69
N ARG A 476 -12.87 -2.05 14.89
CA ARG A 476 -12.30 -1.50 16.12
C ARG A 476 -12.42 0.02 16.07
N LEU A 477 -12.86 0.59 17.18
CA LEU A 477 -12.92 2.02 17.42
C LEU A 477 -11.62 2.41 18.11
N ASP A 478 -10.72 3.03 17.36
CA ASP A 478 -9.60 3.73 17.99
C ASP A 478 -10.17 4.89 18.80
N SER A 479 -9.58 5.20 19.96
CA SER A 479 -10.11 6.18 20.91
C SER A 479 -10.06 7.61 20.34
N GLY A 480 -10.95 7.91 19.40
CA GLY A 480 -11.31 9.21 18.87
C GLY A 480 -12.49 9.78 19.67
N VAL A 481 -12.48 11.10 19.83
CA VAL A 481 -13.29 11.89 20.76
C VAL A 481 -14.78 11.58 20.65
N ALA A 482 -15.40 11.23 21.78
CA ALA A 482 -16.86 11.18 21.92
C ALA A 482 -17.44 12.58 21.71
N THR A 483 -18.28 12.74 20.70
CA THR A 483 -19.20 13.88 20.61
C THR A 483 -20.43 13.53 21.45
N ASN A 484 -20.49 14.06 22.68
CA ASN A 484 -21.74 14.15 23.45
C ASN A 484 -22.50 15.40 23.06
#